data_AF-A0A6A6YWA5-F1
#
_entry.id   AF-A0A6A6YWA5-F1
#
_cell.length_a   1.000
_cell.length_b   1.000
_cell.length_c   1.000
_cell.angle_alpha   90.00
_cell.angle_beta   90.00
_cell.angle_gamma   90.00
#
_symmetry.space_group_name_H-M   'P 1'
#
loop_
_entity.id
_entity.type
_entity.pdbx_description
1 polymer ?
#
loop_
_entity_poly.entity_id
_entity_poly.type
_entity_poly.pdbx_seq_one_letter_code
_entity_poly.pdbx_strand_id
1 'polypeptide(L)'
;TIMVQGIFNLIAQQDQNTSIGIARDSRMIAAESKRDSTSMKTIAVVTMTFLPGTFIAAIFSMPMFQWDATSPTDVVNKRFWVYWSITIPLTLLTFLAWFFRIR
;
A
#
# COMPACT_ATOMS: atom_id res chain seq x y z
N THR A 1 34.16 -35.56 -33.62
CA THR A 1 32.74 -35.16 -33.70
C THR A 1 31.88 -35.80 -32.62
N ILE A 2 31.91 -37.12 -32.39
CA ILE A 2 31.04 -37.77 -31.37
C ILE A 2 31.36 -37.34 -29.92
N MET A 3 32.64 -37.27 -29.51
CA MET A 3 32.99 -36.79 -28.16
C MET A 3 32.55 -35.35 -27.90
N VAL A 4 32.64 -34.50 -28.93
CA VAL A 4 32.22 -33.10 -28.85
C VAL A 4 30.71 -33.00 -28.62
N GLN A 5 29.91 -33.83 -29.29
CA GLN A 5 28.45 -33.91 -29.06
C GLN A 5 28.11 -34.42 -27.66
N GLY A 6 28.89 -35.37 -27.13
CA GLY A 6 28.73 -35.85 -25.74
C GLY A 6 28.93 -34.74 -24.71
N ILE A 7 29.96 -33.91 -24.89
CA ILE A 7 30.24 -32.75 -24.03
C ILE A 7 29.12 -31.72 -24.13
N PHE A 8 28.62 -31.42 -25.33
CA PHE A 8 27.49 -30.49 -25.50
C PHE A 8 26.21 -30.97 -24.80
N ASN A 9 25.93 -32.27 -24.84
CA ASN A 9 24.76 -32.82 -24.15
C ASN A 9 24.91 -32.75 -22.62
N LEU A 10 26.12 -32.95 -22.08
CA LEU A 10 26.41 -32.77 -20.66
C LEU A 10 26.30 -31.31 -20.22
N ILE A 11 26.81 -30.37 -21.01
CA ILE A 11 26.66 -28.92 -20.77
C ILE A 11 25.17 -28.54 -20.78
N ALA A 12 24.42 -28.99 -21.78
CA ALA A 12 22.98 -28.74 -21.84
C ALA A 12 22.24 -29.34 -20.63
N GLN A 13 22.65 -30.52 -20.16
CA GLN A 13 22.07 -31.15 -18.97
C GLN A 13 22.41 -30.39 -17.68
N GLN A 14 23.63 -29.84 -17.57
CA GLN A 14 24.02 -28.94 -16.49
C GLN A 14 23.22 -27.64 -16.52
N ASP A 15 23.03 -27.03 -17.70
CA ASP A 15 22.24 -25.83 -17.89
C ASP A 15 20.75 -26.07 -17.56
N GLN A 16 20.22 -27.26 -17.86
CA GLN A 16 18.87 -27.65 -17.46
C GLN A 16 18.73 -27.72 -15.94
N ASN A 17 19.67 -28.35 -15.24
CA ASN A 17 19.65 -28.40 -13.78
C ASN A 17 19.77 -27.00 -13.16
N THR A 18 20.64 -26.15 -13.70
CA THR A 18 20.77 -24.75 -13.29
C THR A 18 19.45 -23.99 -13.55
N SER A 19 18.82 -24.19 -14.71
CA SER A 19 17.54 -23.56 -15.06
C SER A 19 16.41 -23.99 -14.13
N ILE A 20 16.37 -25.25 -13.69
CA ILE A 20 15.40 -25.76 -12.72
C ILE A 20 15.63 -25.13 -11.34
N GLY A 21 16.90 -24.99 -10.92
CA GLY A 21 17.27 -24.29 -9.69
C GLY A 21 16.76 -22.84 -9.69
N ILE A 22 17.08 -22.09 -10.76
CA ILE A 22 16.63 -20.72 -10.95
C ILE A 22 15.09 -20.63 -10.94
N ALA A 23 14.39 -21.56 -11.56
CA ALA A 23 12.92 -21.58 -11.58
C ALA A 23 12.32 -21.82 -10.18
N ARG A 24 12.95 -22.67 -9.36
CA ARG A 24 12.57 -22.89 -7.96
C ARG A 24 12.77 -21.63 -7.13
N ASP A 25 13.93 -21.00 -7.24
CA ASP A 25 14.25 -19.78 -6.52
C ASP A 25 13.29 -18.65 -6.93
N SER A 26 13.03 -18.51 -8.23
CA SER A 26 12.04 -17.56 -8.76
C SER A 26 10.65 -17.80 -8.20
N ARG A 27 10.23 -19.06 -8.06
CA ARG A 27 8.93 -19.40 -7.44
C ARG A 27 8.89 -19.03 -5.96
N MET A 28 9.98 -19.28 -5.23
CA MET A 28 10.09 -18.92 -3.82
C MET A 28 10.05 -17.40 -3.63
N ILE A 29 10.83 -16.67 -4.43
CA ILE A 29 10.81 -15.20 -4.47
C ILE A 29 9.40 -14.72 -4.79
N ALA A 30 8.73 -15.25 -5.82
CA ALA A 30 7.37 -14.83 -6.17
C ALA A 30 6.36 -15.09 -5.03
N ALA A 31 6.51 -16.18 -4.28
CA ALA A 31 5.66 -16.47 -3.11
C ALA A 31 5.89 -15.46 -1.98
N GLU A 32 7.15 -15.17 -1.66
CA GLU A 32 7.50 -14.16 -0.66
C GLU A 32 7.10 -12.74 -1.12
N SER A 33 7.31 -12.40 -2.40
CA SER A 33 6.87 -11.14 -3.00
C SER A 33 5.35 -11.00 -3.00
N LYS A 34 4.58 -12.09 -3.12
CA LYS A 34 3.11 -12.04 -2.98
C LYS A 34 2.69 -11.72 -1.55
N ARG A 35 3.39 -12.30 -0.57
CA ARG A 35 3.17 -11.99 0.85
C ARG A 35 3.56 -10.54 1.15
N ASP A 36 4.70 -10.09 0.66
CA ASP A 36 5.14 -8.69 0.75
C ASP A 36 4.16 -7.72 0.07
N SER A 37 3.65 -8.06 -1.11
CA SER A 37 2.60 -7.29 -1.81
C SER A 37 1.32 -7.17 -0.99
N THR A 38 0.99 -8.19 -0.18
CA THR A 38 -0.17 -8.13 0.72
C THR A 38 0.09 -7.15 1.86
N SER A 39 1.30 -7.14 2.43
CA SER A 39 1.72 -6.13 3.41
C SER A 39 1.73 -4.71 2.81
N MET A 40 2.21 -4.55 1.58
CA MET A 40 2.25 -3.27 0.88
C MET A 40 0.85 -2.73 0.60
N LYS A 41 -0.12 -3.61 0.27
CA LYS A 41 -1.54 -3.23 0.17
C LYS A 41 -2.07 -2.68 1.49
N THR A 42 -1.70 -3.26 2.63
CA THR A 42 -2.11 -2.76 3.95
C THR A 42 -1.59 -1.35 4.20
N ILE A 43 -0.30 -1.09 3.95
CA ILE A 43 0.30 0.24 4.11
C ILE A 43 -0.41 1.25 3.19
N ALA A 44 -0.67 0.88 1.94
CA ALA A 44 -1.38 1.75 1.00
C ALA A 44 -2.80 2.11 1.49
N VAL A 45 -3.54 1.15 2.08
CA VAL A 45 -4.86 1.39 2.66
C VAL A 45 -4.78 2.37 3.85
N VAL A 46 -3.79 2.20 4.72
CA VAL A 46 -3.55 3.13 5.84
C VAL A 46 -3.30 4.54 5.28
N THR A 47 -2.34 4.69 4.37
CA THR A 47 -2.04 6.00 3.76
C THR A 47 -3.26 6.62 3.11
N MET A 48 -4.03 5.88 2.31
CA MET A 48 -5.24 6.39 1.66
C MET A 48 -6.34 6.80 2.65
N THR A 49 -6.36 6.22 3.85
CA THR A 49 -7.31 6.60 4.90
C THR A 49 -6.90 7.89 5.59
N PHE A 50 -5.60 8.10 5.82
CA PHE A 50 -5.08 9.27 6.53
C PHE A 50 -4.86 10.49 5.63
N LEU A 51 -4.43 10.28 4.39
CA LEU A 51 -4.18 11.31 3.38
C LEU A 51 -5.32 12.34 3.22
N PRO A 52 -6.61 11.95 3.20
CA PRO A 52 -7.68 12.93 3.15
C PRO A 52 -7.79 13.79 4.41
N GLY A 53 -7.57 13.22 5.58
CA GLY A 53 -7.57 13.96 6.85
C GLY A 53 -6.42 14.95 6.93
N THR A 54 -5.21 14.55 6.53
CA THR A 54 -4.03 15.43 6.48
C THR A 54 -4.14 16.50 5.40
N PHE A 55 -4.69 16.19 4.23
CA PHE A 55 -4.92 17.18 3.17
C PHE A 55 -5.84 18.31 3.62
N ILE A 56 -6.95 17.96 4.29
CA ILE A 56 -7.88 18.95 4.83
C ILE A 56 -7.23 19.74 5.97
N ALA A 57 -6.51 19.09 6.90
CA ALA A 57 -5.79 19.80 7.95
C ALA A 57 -4.78 20.83 7.40
N ALA A 58 -4.08 20.49 6.31
CA ALA A 58 -3.11 21.37 5.65
C ALA A 58 -3.78 22.56 4.94
N ILE A 59 -4.88 22.35 4.20
CA ILE A 59 -5.61 23.44 3.53
C ILE A 59 -6.16 24.45 4.53
N PHE A 60 -6.68 23.96 5.65
CA PHE A 60 -7.32 24.83 6.62
C PHE A 60 -6.31 25.61 7.47
N SER A 61 -5.03 25.20 7.54
CA SER A 61 -3.96 25.87 8.30
C SER A 61 -4.41 26.40 9.68
N MET A 62 -5.36 25.69 10.31
CA MET A 62 -6.15 26.18 11.43
C MET A 62 -5.88 25.32 12.66
N PRO A 63 -5.59 25.93 13.82
CA PRO A 63 -5.82 25.26 15.08
C PRO A 63 -7.33 25.03 15.20
N MET A 64 -7.77 23.81 14.92
CA MET A 64 -9.16 23.37 15.05
C MET A 64 -9.71 23.52 16.47
N PHE A 65 -8.78 23.55 17.44
CA PHE A 65 -9.02 23.77 18.85
C PHE A 65 -8.29 25.03 19.31
N GLN A 66 -9.05 26.00 19.82
CA GLN A 66 -8.52 27.18 20.48
C GLN A 66 -8.51 26.92 21.99
N TRP A 67 -7.42 26.34 22.47
CA TRP A 67 -7.25 25.96 23.89
C TRP A 67 -7.12 27.17 24.84
N ASP A 68 -6.98 28.38 24.29
CA ASP A 68 -6.85 29.66 25.03
C ASP A 68 -8.20 30.41 25.16
N ALA A 69 -9.32 29.77 24.80
CA ALA A 69 -10.64 30.40 24.83
C ALA A 69 -11.16 30.55 26.27
N THR A 70 -11.56 31.78 26.63
CA THR A 70 -12.09 32.16 27.96
C THR A 70 -13.42 31.49 28.31
N SER A 71 -14.15 30.98 27.30
CA SER A 71 -15.44 30.32 27.46
C SER A 71 -15.37 28.88 26.93
N PRO A 72 -15.85 27.86 27.69
CA PRO A 72 -15.84 26.44 27.26
C PRO A 72 -16.56 26.17 25.94
N THR A 73 -17.47 27.06 25.53
CA THR A 73 -18.27 26.95 24.31
C THR A 73 -17.54 27.40 23.04
N ASP A 74 -16.42 28.12 23.16
CA ASP A 74 -15.66 28.68 22.01
C ASP A 74 -14.36 27.92 21.73
N VAL A 75 -14.07 26.86 22.48
CA VAL A 75 -12.89 26.00 22.31
C VAL A 75 -12.89 25.31 20.93
N VAL A 76 -14.09 25.01 20.40
CA VAL A 76 -14.29 24.40 19.09
C VAL A 76 -14.71 25.47 18.10
N ASN A 77 -13.88 25.74 17.09
CA ASN A 77 -14.21 26.70 16.04
C ASN A 77 -15.51 26.26 15.32
N LYS A 78 -16.46 27.18 15.07
CA LYS A 78 -17.71 26.89 14.32
C LYS A 78 -17.48 26.20 12.96
N ARG A 79 -16.28 26.32 12.39
CA ARG A 79 -15.85 25.65 11.14
C ARG A 79 -15.45 24.19 11.32
N PHE A 80 -15.38 23.68 12.55
CA PHE A 80 -15.07 22.28 12.86
C PHE A 80 -16.01 21.27 12.18
N TRP A 81 -17.26 21.67 11.95
CA TRP A 81 -18.24 20.85 11.22
C TRP A 81 -17.87 20.64 9.75
N VAL A 82 -17.12 21.57 9.12
CA VAL A 82 -16.66 21.46 7.72
C VAL A 82 -15.62 20.35 7.59
N TYR A 83 -14.77 20.14 8.61
CA TYR A 83 -13.84 19.02 8.64
C TYR A 83 -14.59 17.69 8.57
N TRP A 84 -15.54 17.47 9.47
CA TRP A 84 -16.32 16.22 9.48
C TRP A 84 -17.14 16.03 8.20
N SER A 85 -17.72 17.10 7.64
CA SER A 85 -18.47 17.03 6.38
C SER A 85 -17.64 16.61 5.16
N ILE A 86 -16.32 16.84 5.17
CA ILE A 86 -15.44 16.45 4.06
C ILE A 86 -14.72 15.14 4.36
N THR A 87 -14.27 14.96 5.61
CA THR A 87 -13.56 13.75 6.03
C THR A 87 -14.47 12.52 5.97
N ILE A 88 -15.73 12.60 6.43
CA ILE A 88 -16.66 11.45 6.40
C ILE A 88 -16.88 10.91 4.98
N PRO A 89 -17.33 11.71 3.98
CA PRO A 89 -17.56 11.18 2.64
C PRO A 89 -16.26 10.72 1.96
N LEU A 90 -15.13 11.35 2.28
CA LEU A 90 -13.84 10.97 1.72
C LEU A 90 -13.32 9.64 2.31
N THR A 91 -13.50 9.40 3.61
CA THR A 91 -13.29 8.09 4.24
C THR A 91 -14.26 7.06 3.67
N LEU A 92 -15.53 7.41 3.49
CA LEU A 92 -16.53 6.52 2.88
C LEU A 92 -16.13 6.13 1.45
N LEU A 93 -15.64 7.09 0.66
CA LEU A 93 -15.11 6.86 -0.70
C LEU A 93 -13.92 5.91 -0.70
N THR A 94 -12.97 6.08 0.24
CA THR A 94 -11.83 5.17 0.39
C THR A 94 -12.30 3.75 0.74
N PHE A 95 -13.26 3.62 1.65
CA PHE A 95 -13.87 2.33 2.00
C PHE A 95 -14.64 1.71 0.83
N LEU A 96 -15.40 2.50 0.07
CA LEU A 96 -16.13 2.07 -1.12
C LEU A 96 -15.16 1.60 -2.23
N ALA A 97 -14.10 2.35 -2.50
CA ALA A 97 -13.08 1.99 -3.46
C ALA A 97 -12.37 0.68 -3.05
N TRP A 98 -12.09 0.50 -1.76
CA TRP A 98 -11.54 -0.74 -1.23
C TRP A 98 -12.52 -1.92 -1.37
N PHE A 99 -13.79 -1.74 -0.99
CA PHE A 99 -14.82 -2.78 -1.11
C PHE A 99 -15.08 -3.16 -2.58
N PHE A 100 -15.05 -2.20 -3.49
CA PHE A 100 -15.16 -2.44 -4.94
C PHE A 100 -13.93 -3.15 -5.50
N ARG A 101 -12.73 -2.89 -4.97
CA ARG A 101 -11.48 -3.55 -5.38
C ARG A 101 -11.37 -4.99 -4.87
N ILE A 102 -12.03 -5.30 -3.75
CA ILE A 102 -11.95 -6.60 -3.06
C ILE A 102 -13.05 -7.58 -3.46
N ARG A 103 -14.16 -7.07 -4.02
CA ARG A 103 -15.06 -7.84 -4.88
C ARG A 103 -14.47 -8.01 -6.28
#